data_AF-A0A177WKJ5-F1
#
_entry.id   AF-A0A177WKJ5-F1
#
_cell.length_a   1.000
_cell.length_b   1.000
_cell.length_c   1.000
_cell.angle_alpha   90.00
_cell.angle_beta   90.00
_cell.angle_gamma   90.00
#
_symmetry.space_group_name_H-M   'P 1'
#
loop_
_entity.id
_entity.type
_entity.pdbx_description
1 polymer ?
#
loop_
_entity_poly.entity_id
_entity_poly.type
_entity_poly.pdbx_seq_one_letter_code
_entity_poly.pdbx_strand_id
1 'polypeptide(L)'
;MAGVHLLYFALSSLSYYFFYDRNLLKHPKFLKNQIRREIYLSVTSFPITSIVTVPWFLFEVRGYSKLYYNVQDYGWPYFALSIFMFIMFTDFGVYWIHRLEHHPSLYWWLHKPHHTWKISTPFASFAFHPLSLILYASYDKCLK
;
A
#
# COMPACT_ATOMS: atom_id res chain seq x y z
N MET A 1 -12.37 -8.80 -5.00
CA MET A 1 -11.70 -8.14 -6.14
C MET A 1 -12.52 -7.00 -6.74
N ALA A 2 -13.81 -7.15 -7.06
CA ALA A 2 -14.60 -6.05 -7.62
C ALA A 2 -14.56 -4.75 -6.78
N GLY A 3 -14.66 -4.86 -5.45
CA GLY A 3 -14.59 -3.70 -4.55
C GLY A 3 -13.27 -2.93 -4.60
N VAL A 4 -12.10 -3.61 -4.63
CA VAL A 4 -10.80 -2.93 -4.68
C VAL A 4 -10.63 -2.16 -5.99
N HIS A 5 -11.07 -2.74 -7.12
CA HIS A 5 -11.03 -2.06 -8.41
C HIS A 5 -11.98 -0.86 -8.45
N LEU A 6 -13.21 -1.01 -7.93
CA LEU A 6 -14.18 0.09 -7.87
C LEU A 6 -13.61 1.28 -7.09
N LEU A 7 -13.12 1.03 -5.87
CA LEU A 7 -12.54 2.08 -5.03
C LEU A 7 -11.30 2.70 -5.67
N TYR A 8 -10.40 1.88 -6.20
CA TYR A 8 -9.19 2.35 -6.87
C TYR A 8 -9.52 3.27 -8.06
N PHE A 9 -10.39 2.84 -8.98
CA PHE A 9 -10.73 3.65 -10.15
C PHE A 9 -11.55 4.88 -9.77
N ALA A 10 -12.47 4.78 -8.80
CA ALA A 10 -13.27 5.92 -8.35
C ALA A 10 -12.39 7.00 -7.71
N LEU A 11 -11.58 6.63 -6.72
CA LEU A 11 -10.74 7.58 -5.96
C LEU A 11 -9.59 8.13 -6.81
N SER A 12 -8.93 7.30 -7.62
CA SER A 12 -7.87 7.77 -8.51
C SER A 12 -8.42 8.70 -9.58
N SER A 13 -9.60 8.41 -10.14
CA SER A 13 -10.24 9.31 -11.11
C SER A 13 -10.69 10.62 -10.46
N LEU A 14 -11.30 10.57 -9.27
CA LEU A 14 -11.68 11.77 -8.52
C LEU A 14 -10.44 12.64 -8.24
N SER A 15 -9.36 12.04 -7.74
CA SER A 15 -8.09 12.72 -7.52
C SER A 15 -7.54 13.33 -8.82
N TYR A 16 -7.55 12.57 -9.91
CA TYR A 16 -7.06 13.01 -11.22
C TYR A 16 -7.85 14.19 -11.82
N TYR A 17 -9.17 14.21 -11.62
CA TYR A 17 -10.02 15.25 -12.19
C TYR A 17 -10.06 16.52 -11.34
N PHE A 18 -10.09 16.39 -10.02
CA PHE A 18 -10.33 17.51 -9.09
C PHE A 18 -9.08 18.07 -8.42
N PHE A 19 -8.03 17.26 -8.19
CA PHE A 19 -6.87 17.67 -7.38
C PHE A 19 -5.54 17.64 -8.14
N TYR A 20 -5.39 16.75 -9.12
CA TYR A 20 -4.14 16.59 -9.85
C TYR A 20 -3.95 17.70 -10.90
N ASP A 21 -2.80 18.38 -10.85
CA ASP A 21 -2.42 19.35 -11.88
C ASP A 21 -2.05 18.65 -13.19
N ARG A 22 -2.96 18.70 -14.16
CA ARG A 22 -2.77 18.08 -15.48
C ARG A 22 -1.67 18.76 -16.31
N ASN A 23 -1.16 19.93 -15.95
CA ASN A 23 0.01 20.51 -16.62
C ASN A 23 1.28 19.67 -16.40
N LEU A 24 1.33 18.88 -15.32
CA LEU A 24 2.43 17.95 -15.05
C LEU A 24 2.58 16.87 -16.14
N LEU A 25 1.54 16.58 -16.93
CA LEU A 25 1.62 15.65 -18.05
C LEU A 25 2.53 16.15 -19.19
N LYS A 26 2.78 17.46 -19.25
CA LYS A 26 3.69 18.08 -20.23
C LYS A 26 5.15 18.09 -19.75
N HIS A 27 5.41 17.69 -18.51
CA HIS A 27 6.74 17.73 -17.93
C HIS A 27 7.68 16.79 -18.72
N PRO A 28 8.94 17.18 -19.00
CA PRO A 28 9.85 16.38 -19.84
C PRO A 28 10.20 15.00 -19.26
N LYS A 29 9.99 14.81 -17.96
CA LYS A 29 10.16 13.51 -17.27
C LYS A 29 8.88 12.66 -17.23
N PHE A 30 7.77 13.14 -17.79
CA PHE A 30 6.55 12.36 -17.94
C PHE A 30 6.71 11.40 -19.11
N LEU A 31 6.48 10.12 -18.87
CA LEU A 31 6.82 9.07 -19.82
C LEU A 31 5.63 8.72 -20.73
N LYS A 32 5.94 8.24 -21.94
CA LYS A 32 4.91 7.76 -22.87
C LYS A 32 4.09 6.62 -22.26
N ASN A 33 2.77 6.70 -22.38
CA ASN A 33 1.80 5.73 -21.85
C ASN A 33 1.90 5.50 -20.33
N GLN A 34 2.41 6.47 -19.57
CA GLN A 34 2.68 6.29 -18.15
C GLN A 34 1.44 5.90 -17.34
N ILE A 35 0.32 6.60 -17.51
CA ILE A 35 -0.95 6.27 -16.82
C ILE A 35 -1.37 4.82 -17.06
N ARG A 36 -1.26 4.33 -18.30
CA ARG A 36 -1.60 2.92 -18.61
C ARG A 36 -0.70 1.94 -17.87
N ARG A 37 0.59 2.24 -17.75
CA ARG A 37 1.56 1.37 -17.04
C ARG A 37 1.35 1.44 -15.53
N GLU A 38 1.06 2.61 -14.98
CA GLU A 38 0.68 2.79 -13.58
C GLU A 38 -0.58 1.96 -13.26
N ILE A 39 -1.64 2.07 -14.06
CA ILE A 39 -2.85 1.26 -13.92
C ILE A 39 -2.56 -0.24 -14.03
N TYR A 40 -1.77 -0.66 -15.03
CA TYR A 40 -1.43 -2.06 -15.22
C TYR A 40 -0.72 -2.63 -13.99
N LEU A 41 0.27 -1.91 -13.45
CA LEU A 41 1.03 -2.37 -12.29
C LEU A 41 0.14 -2.38 -11.03
N SER A 42 -0.72 -1.38 -10.83
CA SER A 42 -1.70 -1.35 -9.75
C SER A 42 -2.69 -2.53 -9.81
N VAL A 43 -3.29 -2.77 -10.98
CA VAL A 43 -4.31 -3.82 -11.15
C VAL A 43 -3.72 -5.22 -11.02
N THR A 44 -2.50 -5.45 -11.54
CA THR A 44 -1.83 -6.75 -11.44
C THR A 44 -1.29 -7.05 -10.05
N SER A 45 -1.09 -6.03 -9.22
CA SER A 45 -0.59 -6.22 -7.87
C SER A 45 -1.68 -6.60 -6.86
N PHE A 46 -2.92 -6.13 -7.04
CA PHE A 46 -4.03 -6.40 -6.13
C PHE A 46 -4.29 -7.89 -5.83
N PRO A 47 -4.31 -8.83 -6.81
CA PRO A 47 -4.53 -10.24 -6.51
C PRO A 47 -3.45 -10.82 -5.58
N ILE A 48 -2.20 -10.44 -5.79
CA ILE A 48 -1.07 -10.95 -5.01
C ILE A 48 -1.11 -10.39 -3.60
N THR A 49 -1.37 -9.09 -3.44
CA THR A 49 -1.60 -8.49 -2.12
C THR A 49 -2.80 -9.12 -1.42
N SER A 50 -3.88 -9.42 -2.15
CA SER A 50 -5.08 -10.07 -1.58
C SER A 50 -4.77 -11.49 -1.08
N ILE A 51 -3.99 -12.29 -1.82
CA ILE A 51 -3.59 -13.64 -1.39
C ILE A 51 -2.83 -13.60 -0.06
N VAL A 52 -1.98 -12.60 0.16
CA VAL A 52 -1.23 -12.46 1.41
C VAL A 52 -2.09 -11.90 2.54
N THR A 53 -3.01 -10.97 2.25
CA THR A 53 -3.81 -10.27 3.28
C THR A 53 -5.06 -11.05 3.73
N VAL A 54 -5.68 -11.83 2.84
CA VAL A 54 -6.92 -12.57 3.13
C VAL A 54 -6.76 -13.58 4.28
N PRO A 55 -5.68 -14.38 4.37
CA PRO A 55 -5.48 -15.29 5.51
C PRO A 55 -5.48 -14.56 6.86
N TRP A 56 -4.84 -13.39 6.94
CA TRP A 56 -4.83 -12.58 8.18
C TRP A 56 -6.24 -12.09 8.53
N PHE A 57 -6.99 -11.61 7.54
CA PHE A 57 -8.39 -11.24 7.75
C PHE A 57 -9.24 -12.44 8.18
N LEU A 58 -9.00 -13.62 7.61
CA LEU A 58 -9.70 -14.84 7.97
C LEU A 58 -9.41 -15.27 9.41
N PHE A 59 -8.16 -15.15 9.86
CA PHE A 59 -7.79 -15.43 11.25
C PHE A 59 -8.45 -14.45 12.22
N GLU A 60 -8.49 -13.16 11.87
CA GLU A 60 -9.19 -12.12 12.63
C GLU A 60 -10.67 -12.46 12.84
N VAL A 61 -11.43 -12.70 11.77
CA VAL A 61 -12.87 -12.98 11.86
C VAL A 61 -13.19 -14.34 12.50
N ARG A 62 -12.20 -15.24 12.59
CA ARG A 62 -12.30 -16.52 13.30
C ARG A 62 -11.89 -16.42 14.77
N GLY A 63 -11.55 -15.22 15.25
CA GLY A 63 -11.21 -14.98 16.66
C GLY A 63 -9.80 -15.42 17.05
N TYR A 64 -8.89 -15.63 16.10
CA TYR A 64 -7.48 -15.90 16.38
C TYR A 64 -6.68 -14.62 16.67
N SER A 65 -7.25 -13.44 16.41
CA SER A 65 -6.64 -12.17 16.79
C SER A 65 -6.86 -11.86 18.28
N LYS A 66 -5.99 -11.04 18.85
CA LYS A 66 -6.17 -10.45 20.19
C LYS A 66 -6.88 -9.10 20.13
N LEU A 67 -7.75 -8.88 19.13
CA LEU A 67 -8.47 -7.63 19.01
C LEU A 67 -9.54 -7.54 20.11
N TYR A 68 -9.53 -6.42 20.85
CA TYR A 68 -10.57 -6.09 21.80
C TYR A 68 -11.51 -5.06 21.18
N TYR A 69 -12.81 -5.16 21.51
CA TYR A 69 -13.85 -4.34 20.90
C TYR A 69 -14.33 -3.21 21.82
N ASN A 70 -14.07 -3.31 23.13
CA ASN A 70 -14.47 -2.31 24.11
C ASN A 70 -13.23 -1.70 24.76
N VAL A 71 -13.12 -0.38 24.72
CA VAL A 71 -12.03 0.35 25.38
C VAL A 71 -12.00 0.07 26.89
N GLN A 72 -13.15 -0.26 27.48
CA GLN A 72 -13.33 -0.57 28.90
C GLN A 72 -12.55 -1.82 29.34
N ASP A 73 -12.21 -2.73 28.42
CA ASP A 73 -11.49 -3.96 28.75
C ASP A 73 -10.06 -3.69 29.27
N TYR A 74 -9.43 -2.61 28.79
CA TYR A 74 -8.05 -2.22 29.14
C TYR A 74 -7.87 -0.73 29.52
N GLY A 75 -8.91 0.08 29.35
CA GLY A 75 -8.94 1.51 29.68
C GLY A 75 -8.42 2.44 28.56
N TRP A 76 -8.83 3.70 28.64
CA TRP A 76 -8.42 4.76 27.71
C TRP A 76 -6.90 4.97 27.59
N PRO A 77 -6.08 4.89 28.67
CA PRO A 77 -4.63 5.00 28.55
C PRO A 77 -4.02 3.90 27.68
N TYR A 78 -4.47 2.65 27.86
CA TYR A 78 -4.00 1.53 27.05
C TYR A 78 -4.46 1.68 25.59
N PHE A 79 -5.69 2.15 25.35
CA PHE A 79 -6.17 2.43 24.00
C PHE A 79 -5.27 3.44 23.27
N ALA A 80 -4.96 4.59 23.90
CA ALA A 80 -4.06 5.59 23.34
C ALA A 80 -2.65 5.02 23.09
N LEU A 81 -2.10 4.27 24.06
CA LEU A 81 -0.81 3.60 23.90
C LEU A 81 -0.83 2.59 22.75
N SER A 82 -1.90 1.83 22.57
CA SER A 82 -2.03 0.83 21.52
C SER A 82 -2.05 1.46 20.12
N ILE A 83 -2.69 2.62 19.97
CA ILE A 83 -2.65 3.41 18.72
C ILE A 83 -1.22 3.89 18.45
N PHE A 84 -0.57 4.47 19.46
CA PHE A 84 0.81 4.94 19.34
C PHE A 84 1.76 3.80 18.96
N MET A 85 1.67 2.66 19.65
CA MET A 85 2.49 1.49 19.38
C MET A 85 2.22 0.90 18.00
N PHE A 86 0.96 0.90 17.56
CA PHE A 86 0.60 0.48 16.20
C PHE A 86 1.30 1.37 15.16
N ILE A 87 1.19 2.69 15.28
CA ILE A 87 1.84 3.64 14.36
C ILE A 87 3.36 3.45 14.35
N MET A 88 3.99 3.38 15.53
CA MET A 88 5.44 3.20 15.64
C MET A 88 5.89 1.89 14.99
N PHE A 89 5.13 0.81 15.20
CA PHE A 89 5.45 -0.48 14.60
C PHE A 89 5.28 -0.47 13.08
N THR A 90 4.15 0.02 12.58
CA THR A 90 3.88 0.06 11.14
C THR A 90 4.90 0.93 10.43
N ASP A 91 5.18 2.12 10.95
CA ASP A 91 6.16 3.05 10.37
C ASP A 91 7.56 2.46 10.36
N PHE A 92 7.95 1.80 11.47
CA PHE A 92 9.26 1.18 11.58
C PHE A 92 9.50 0.14 10.48
N GLY A 93 8.59 -0.81 10.26
CA GLY A 93 8.86 -1.81 9.23
C GLY A 93 8.50 -1.40 7.83
N VAL A 94 7.56 -0.48 7.61
CA VAL A 94 7.43 0.16 6.29
C VAL A 94 8.78 0.76 5.90
N TYR A 95 9.45 1.48 6.81
CA TYR A 95 10.79 2.00 6.58
C TYR A 95 11.82 0.90 6.28
N TRP A 96 11.88 -0.17 7.08
CA TRP A 96 12.88 -1.23 6.86
C TRP A 96 12.63 -2.03 5.60
N ILE A 97 11.38 -2.33 5.26
CA ILE A 97 11.01 -3.00 4.01
C ILE A 97 11.41 -2.11 2.84
N HIS A 98 11.06 -0.83 2.90
CA HIS A 98 11.44 0.13 1.87
C HIS A 98 12.97 0.21 1.70
N ARG A 99 13.70 0.22 2.82
CA ARG A 99 15.18 0.19 2.81
C ARG A 99 15.73 -1.09 2.19
N LEU A 100 15.12 -2.25 2.49
CA LEU A 100 15.50 -3.53 1.89
C LEU A 100 15.20 -3.55 0.38
N GLU A 101 14.07 -2.98 -0.05
CA GLU A 101 13.73 -2.86 -1.46
C GLU A 101 14.72 -1.98 -2.24
N HIS A 102 15.35 -1.01 -1.57
CA HIS A 102 16.44 -0.22 -2.11
C HIS A 102 17.80 -0.93 -2.11
N HIS A 103 17.92 -2.12 -1.52
CA HIS A 103 19.15 -2.90 -1.57
C HIS A 103 19.49 -3.27 -3.02
N PRO A 104 20.77 -3.17 -3.47
CA PRO A 104 21.12 -3.34 -4.89
C PRO A 104 20.64 -4.63 -5.56
N SER A 105 20.57 -5.74 -4.80
CA SER A 105 20.09 -7.03 -5.31
C SER A 105 18.59 -7.08 -5.58
N LEU A 106 17.79 -6.27 -4.90
CA LEU A 106 16.33 -6.23 -4.99
C LEU A 106 15.85 -5.06 -5.85
N TYR A 107 16.54 -3.92 -5.75
CA TYR A 107 16.15 -2.65 -6.34
C TYR A 107 15.78 -2.76 -7.82
N TRP A 108 16.63 -3.37 -8.65
CA TRP A 108 16.41 -3.40 -10.09
C TRP A 108 15.13 -4.14 -10.51
N TRP A 109 14.74 -5.14 -9.73
CA TRP A 109 13.60 -6.02 -10.02
C TRP A 109 12.31 -5.52 -9.37
N LEU A 110 12.40 -5.11 -8.10
CA LEU A 110 11.24 -4.82 -7.27
C LEU A 110 10.90 -3.33 -7.25
N HIS A 111 11.89 -2.49 -6.99
CA HIS A 111 11.65 -1.11 -6.57
C HIS A 111 11.88 -0.08 -7.69
N LYS A 112 12.74 -0.39 -8.65
CA LYS A 112 13.02 0.46 -9.82
C LYS A 112 11.77 0.75 -10.67
N PRO A 113 10.86 -0.21 -10.95
CA PRO A 113 9.64 0.10 -11.71
C PRO A 113 8.83 1.22 -11.08
N HIS A 114 8.69 1.21 -9.74
CA HIS A 114 8.02 2.26 -8.98
C HIS A 114 8.75 3.61 -9.11
N HIS A 115 10.08 3.64 -8.93
CA HIS A 115 10.91 4.86 -9.09
C HIS A 115 11.07 5.38 -10.52
N THR A 116 10.57 4.65 -11.52
CA THR A 116 10.66 5.07 -12.91
C THR A 116 9.76 6.29 -13.19
N TRP A 117 8.70 6.49 -12.39
CA TRP A 117 7.75 7.58 -12.54
C TRP A 117 8.07 8.75 -11.62
N LYS A 118 8.87 9.68 -12.12
CA LYS A 118 9.24 10.90 -11.37
C LYS A 118 8.08 11.89 -11.23
N ILE A 119 7.13 11.85 -12.16
CA ILE A 119 5.91 12.66 -12.15
C ILE A 119 4.74 11.69 -12.04
N SER A 120 4.43 11.23 -10.83
CA SER A 120 3.40 10.23 -10.57
C SER A 120 2.00 10.81 -10.77
N THR A 121 1.12 10.07 -11.44
CA THR A 121 -0.31 10.41 -11.42
C THR A 121 -1.01 9.71 -10.25
N PRO A 122 -2.27 10.07 -9.92
CA PRO A 122 -3.03 9.37 -8.89
C PRO A 122 -3.18 7.86 -9.14
N PHE A 123 -3.08 7.41 -10.39
CA PHE A 123 -3.12 5.99 -10.74
C PHE A 123 -1.84 5.23 -10.34
N ALA A 124 -0.78 5.91 -9.93
CA ALA A 124 0.45 5.29 -9.43
C ALA A 124 0.34 4.80 -7.98
N SER A 125 -0.76 5.07 -7.28
CA SER A 125 -0.89 4.85 -5.82
C SER A 125 -0.66 3.41 -5.38
N PHE A 126 -0.91 2.42 -6.25
CA PHE A 126 -0.68 0.99 -5.98
C PHE A 126 0.26 0.34 -7.00
N ALA A 127 0.97 1.16 -7.76
CA ALA A 127 1.81 0.72 -8.86
C ALA A 127 3.18 0.28 -8.31
N PHE A 128 3.17 -0.84 -7.60
CA PHE A 128 4.34 -1.52 -7.04
C PHE A 128 4.50 -2.89 -7.68
N HIS A 129 5.73 -3.41 -7.66
CA HIS A 129 5.94 -4.80 -8.04
C HIS A 129 5.13 -5.71 -7.09
N PRO A 130 4.44 -6.76 -7.57
CA PRO A 130 3.61 -7.57 -6.69
C PRO A 130 4.37 -8.21 -5.52
N LEU A 131 5.63 -8.61 -5.72
CA LEU A 131 6.50 -9.11 -4.65
C LEU A 131 6.86 -8.03 -3.61
N SER A 132 6.97 -6.75 -4.02
CA SER A 132 7.14 -5.64 -3.08
C SER A 132 5.97 -5.57 -2.11
N LEU A 133 4.76 -5.69 -2.65
CA LEU A 133 3.55 -5.68 -1.83
C LEU A 133 3.41 -6.90 -0.91
N ILE A 134 4.04 -8.04 -1.22
CA ILE A 134 4.09 -9.17 -0.28
C ILE A 134 4.91 -8.79 0.96
N LEU A 135 6.04 -8.10 0.79
CA LEU A 135 6.86 -7.67 1.92
C LEU A 135 6.09 -6.68 2.80
N TYR A 136 5.45 -5.66 2.21
CA TYR A 136 4.62 -4.70 2.96
C TYR A 136 3.41 -5.38 3.63
N ALA A 137 2.65 -6.20 2.88
CA ALA A 137 1.44 -6.86 3.39
C ALA A 137 1.71 -7.91 4.47
N SER A 138 2.89 -8.54 4.46
CA SER A 138 3.29 -9.50 5.50
C SER A 138 3.68 -8.82 6.81
N TYR A 139 4.11 -7.56 6.76
CA TYR A 139 4.57 -6.83 7.93
C TYR A 139 3.47 -6.05 8.65
N ASP A 140 2.54 -5.46 7.90
CA ASP A 140 1.48 -4.58 8.44
C ASP A 140 0.48 -5.31 9.38
N LYS A 141 0.62 -6.63 9.56
CA LYS A 141 -0.19 -7.47 10.45
C LYS A 141 0.62 -8.21 11.52
N CYS A 142 1.92 -7.94 11.68
CA CYS A 142 2.80 -8.67 12.61
C CYS A 142 2.80 -8.13 14.07
N LEU A 143 1.88 -7.23 14.43
CA LEU A 143 1.55 -6.96 15.84
C LEU A 143 0.04 -6.81 16.03
N LYS A 144 -0.68 -7.94 16.19
CA LYS A 144 -1.86 -8.10 17.09
C LYS A 144 -2.00 -9.58 17.46
#